data_AF-A0A2E4EJP5-F1
#
_entry.id   AF-A0A2E4EJP5-F1
#
_cell.length_a   1.000
_cell.length_b   1.000
_cell.length_c   1.000
_cell.angle_alpha   90.00
_cell.angle_beta   90.00
_cell.angle_gamma   90.00
#
_symmetry.space_group_name_H-M   'P 1'
#
loop_
_entity.id
_entity.type
_entity.pdbx_description
1 polymer ?
#
loop_
_entity_poly.entity_id
_entity_poly.type
_entity_poly.pdbx_seq_one_letter_code
_entity_poly.pdbx_strand_id
1 'polypeptide(L)'
;MYIFRDIHPTLHASLMALAAPVFDKVEPDHWVGSHPDGDTGDEYCPTCCQKAVDNINAGKTADGTESLSNDQLEAIQEEPVFVDGGWTSEYDKIPRCTTCDVFLTGSLTDTAIDGELSHYEQHGSGPESGKIEISSPEKAYELLELAEAGLSDNQIGRLEAFIPSVEVATQTVKGE
;
A
#
# COMPACT_ATOMS: atom_id res chain seq x y z
N MET A 1 -3.58 -11.29 17.22
CA MET A 1 -2.46 -12.23 17.30
C MET A 1 -1.44 -11.74 16.31
N TYR A 2 -0.16 -11.55 16.69
CA TYR A 2 0.84 -11.00 15.76
C TYR A 2 1.73 -12.16 15.30
N ILE A 3 1.38 -12.78 14.17
CA ILE A 3 1.88 -14.11 13.79
C ILE A 3 3.41 -14.14 13.73
N PHE A 4 4.04 -13.17 13.07
CA PHE A 4 5.50 -13.12 13.03
C PHE A 4 6.12 -12.86 14.40
N ARG A 5 5.58 -11.91 15.17
CA ARG A 5 6.12 -11.55 16.47
C ARG A 5 6.03 -12.72 17.46
N ASP A 6 4.93 -13.47 17.41
CA ASP A 6 4.58 -14.48 18.40
C ASP A 6 5.13 -15.87 18.02
N ILE A 7 5.28 -16.18 16.72
CA ILE A 7 5.66 -17.52 16.22
C ILE A 7 7.08 -17.54 15.60
N HIS A 8 7.52 -16.46 14.95
CA HIS A 8 8.82 -16.37 14.26
C HIS A 8 9.60 -15.09 14.62
N PRO A 9 10.00 -14.89 15.88
CA PRO A 9 10.53 -13.61 16.37
C PRO A 9 11.81 -13.15 15.67
N THR A 10 12.67 -14.08 15.21
CA THR A 10 13.88 -13.73 14.45
C THR A 10 13.57 -13.24 13.04
N LEU A 11 12.59 -13.86 12.37
CA LEU A 11 12.14 -13.42 11.05
C LEU A 11 11.46 -12.06 11.17
N HIS A 12 10.58 -11.90 12.16
CA HIS A 12 9.96 -10.62 12.49
C HIS A 12 10.99 -9.52 12.67
N ALA A 13 12.02 -9.75 13.50
CA ALA A 13 13.07 -8.76 13.74
C ALA A 13 13.84 -8.39 12.45
N SER A 14 14.10 -9.38 11.59
CA SER A 14 14.78 -9.17 10.31
C SER A 14 13.93 -8.34 9.33
N LEU A 15 12.64 -8.67 9.23
CA LEU A 15 11.68 -7.92 8.41
C LEU A 15 11.52 -6.48 8.94
N MET A 16 11.34 -6.31 10.25
CA MET A 16 11.24 -4.99 10.88
C MET A 16 12.49 -4.13 10.62
N ALA A 17 13.68 -4.72 10.75
CA ALA A 17 14.92 -4.01 10.47
C ALA A 17 15.04 -3.56 9.00
N LEU A 18 14.62 -4.42 8.07
CA LEU A 18 14.63 -4.11 6.64
C LEU A 18 13.55 -3.09 6.26
N ALA A 19 12.36 -3.18 6.86
CA ALA A 19 11.20 -2.31 6.62
C ALA A 19 11.27 -0.95 7.33
N ALA A 20 12.18 -0.77 8.30
CA ALA A 20 12.30 0.47 9.07
C ALA A 20 12.28 1.76 8.23
N PRO A 21 12.96 1.86 7.07
CA PRO A 21 12.93 3.08 6.24
C PRO A 21 11.57 3.38 5.58
N VAL A 22 10.64 2.41 5.59
CA VAL A 22 9.29 2.54 5.03
C VAL A 22 8.30 3.03 6.09
N PHE A 23 8.36 2.49 7.31
CA PHE A 23 7.47 2.89 8.41
C PHE A 23 7.46 4.41 8.66
N ASP A 24 8.63 5.05 8.55
CA ASP A 24 8.77 6.50 8.75
C ASP A 24 8.19 7.34 7.59
N LYS A 25 7.72 6.70 6.52
CA LYS A 25 7.20 7.35 5.31
C LYS A 25 5.75 7.01 5.01
N VAL A 26 5.11 6.17 5.82
CA VAL A 26 3.69 5.85 5.61
C VAL A 26 2.86 7.11 5.90
N GLU A 27 2.00 7.47 4.95
CA GLU A 27 1.21 8.70 5.02
C GLU A 27 -0.29 8.37 5.15
N PRO A 28 -1.11 9.24 5.75
CA PRO A 28 -2.56 9.03 5.75
C PRO A 28 -3.14 9.17 4.33
N ASP A 29 -4.10 8.30 4.00
CA ASP A 29 -4.81 8.33 2.73
C ASP A 29 -5.80 9.49 2.65
N HIS A 30 -5.91 10.06 1.46
CA HIS A 30 -6.89 11.08 1.11
C HIS A 30 -7.43 10.80 -0.29
N TRP A 31 -8.68 11.17 -0.52
CA TRP A 31 -9.31 11.12 -1.84
C TRP A 31 -9.90 12.48 -2.18
N VAL A 32 -9.97 12.78 -3.47
CA VAL A 32 -10.55 14.02 -3.99
C VAL A 32 -11.96 13.70 -4.49
N GLY A 33 -12.96 14.12 -3.71
CA GLY A 33 -14.36 13.97 -4.05
C GLY A 33 -14.84 14.98 -5.10
N SER A 34 -15.96 14.67 -5.75
CA SER A 34 -16.59 15.48 -6.80
C SER A 34 -15.64 15.80 -7.95
N HIS A 35 -14.84 14.80 -8.33
CA HIS A 35 -13.80 14.98 -9.34
C HIS A 35 -14.41 15.26 -10.73
N PRO A 36 -13.89 16.24 -11.49
CA PRO A 36 -14.43 16.62 -12.80
C PRO A 36 -14.42 15.52 -13.87
N ASP A 37 -13.66 14.44 -13.70
CA ASP A 37 -13.64 13.29 -14.61
C ASP A 37 -14.36 12.04 -14.04
N GLY A 38 -15.08 12.21 -12.93
CA GLY A 38 -15.81 11.13 -12.23
C GLY A 38 -15.06 10.59 -11.02
N ASP A 39 -15.72 9.78 -10.20
CA ASP A 39 -15.07 9.11 -9.07
C ASP A 39 -13.99 8.15 -9.59
N THR A 40 -12.72 8.55 -9.51
CA THR A 40 -11.58 7.79 -10.02
C THR A 40 -11.14 6.68 -9.07
N GLY A 41 -11.61 6.70 -7.82
CA GLY A 41 -11.10 5.84 -6.76
C GLY A 41 -9.62 6.06 -6.44
N ASP A 42 -9.04 7.19 -6.86
CA ASP A 42 -7.62 7.47 -6.64
C ASP A 42 -7.32 7.81 -5.19
N GLU A 43 -6.23 7.23 -4.70
CA GLU A 43 -5.79 7.39 -3.33
C GLU A 43 -4.50 8.21 -3.28
N TYR A 44 -4.49 9.27 -2.47
CA TYR A 44 -3.40 10.23 -2.42
C TYR A 44 -2.80 10.31 -1.02
N CYS A 45 -1.48 10.49 -0.95
CA CYS A 45 -0.87 11.06 0.25
C CYS A 45 -1.24 12.55 0.37
N PRO A 46 -1.06 13.20 1.53
CA PRO A 46 -1.48 14.59 1.74
C PRO A 46 -0.88 15.56 0.71
N THR A 47 0.40 15.35 0.38
CA THR A 47 1.11 16.22 -0.57
C THR A 47 0.58 16.07 -2.00
N CYS A 48 0.30 14.85 -2.45
CA CYS A 48 -0.24 14.64 -3.80
C CYS A 48 -1.71 15.03 -3.90
N CYS A 49 -2.48 14.87 -2.82
CA CYS A 49 -3.86 15.34 -2.73
C CYS A 49 -3.95 16.85 -2.90
N GLN A 50 -3.10 17.61 -2.19
CA GLN A 50 -3.05 19.06 -2.34
C GLN A 50 -2.71 19.47 -3.79
N LYS A 51 -1.74 18.79 -4.42
CA LYS A 51 -1.38 19.06 -5.82
C LYS A 51 -2.55 18.79 -6.77
N ALA A 52 -3.29 17.71 -6.55
CA ALA A 52 -4.47 17.38 -7.34
C ALA A 52 -5.54 18.49 -7.25
N VAL A 53 -5.86 18.93 -6.03
CA VAL A 53 -6.80 20.03 -5.79
C VAL A 53 -6.31 21.34 -6.41
N ASP A 54 -5.02 21.67 -6.28
CA ASP A 54 -4.44 22.88 -6.88
C ASP A 54 -4.53 22.85 -8.40
N ASN A 55 -4.30 21.70 -9.03
CA ASN A 55 -4.44 21.52 -10.47
C ASN A 55 -5.90 21.73 -10.91
N ILE A 56 -6.86 21.13 -10.20
CA ILE A 56 -8.29 21.28 -10.50
C ILE A 56 -8.73 22.74 -10.36
N ASN A 57 -8.32 23.42 -9.29
CA ASN A 57 -8.59 24.86 -9.09
C ASN A 57 -7.95 25.74 -10.17
N ALA A 58 -6.86 25.28 -10.80
CA ALA A 58 -6.24 25.93 -11.94
C ALA A 58 -6.88 25.58 -13.30
N GLY A 59 -7.98 24.82 -13.29
CA GLY A 59 -8.70 24.38 -14.48
C GLY A 59 -8.03 23.23 -15.23
N LYS A 60 -7.38 22.31 -14.50
CA LYS A 60 -6.69 21.13 -15.05
C LYS A 60 -7.19 19.82 -14.44
N THR A 61 -6.87 18.70 -15.06
CA THR A 61 -7.04 17.36 -14.47
C THR A 61 -6.22 17.24 -13.17
N ALA A 62 -6.57 16.33 -12.25
CA ALA A 62 -5.84 16.16 -10.98
C ALA A 62 -4.34 15.90 -11.16
N ASP A 63 -3.96 15.11 -12.16
CA ASP A 63 -2.56 14.86 -12.51
C ASP A 63 -1.86 16.08 -13.15
N GLY A 64 -2.62 17.11 -13.51
CA GLY A 64 -2.17 18.38 -14.09
C GLY A 64 -1.77 18.29 -15.57
N THR A 65 -2.07 17.19 -16.26
CA THR A 65 -1.62 16.94 -17.63
C THR A 65 -2.48 17.61 -18.69
N GLU A 66 -3.78 17.75 -18.44
CA GLU A 66 -4.74 18.30 -19.40
C GLU A 66 -5.53 19.47 -18.80
N SER A 67 -6.09 20.32 -19.67
CA SER A 67 -7.02 21.38 -19.24
C SER A 67 -8.44 20.82 -19.19
N LEU A 68 -9.21 21.22 -18.19
CA LEU A 68 -10.60 20.83 -18.07
C LEU A 68 -11.43 21.45 -19.20
N SER A 69 -12.41 20.70 -19.67
CA SER A 69 -13.43 21.22 -20.58
C SER A 69 -14.35 22.23 -19.87
N ASN A 70 -15.09 23.04 -20.65
CA ASN A 70 -16.03 24.00 -20.07
C ASN A 70 -17.10 23.32 -19.21
N ASP A 71 -17.61 22.16 -19.66
CA ASP A 71 -18.63 21.39 -18.95
C ASP A 71 -18.10 20.90 -17.58
N GLN A 72 -16.82 20.50 -17.52
CA GLN A 72 -16.17 20.11 -16.26
C GLN A 72 -15.94 21.29 -15.32
N LEU A 73 -15.58 22.46 -15.86
CA LEU A 73 -15.45 23.68 -15.07
C LEU A 73 -16.80 24.14 -14.50
N GLU A 74 -17.89 23.99 -15.25
CA GLU A 74 -19.25 24.27 -14.78
C GLU A 74 -19.65 23.27 -13.69
N ALA A 75 -19.38 21.98 -13.88
CA ALA A 75 -19.64 20.95 -12.86
C ALA A 75 -18.93 21.24 -11.53
N ILE A 76 -17.67 21.67 -11.55
CA ILE A 76 -16.92 22.06 -10.34
C ILE A 76 -17.54 23.30 -9.67
N GLN A 77 -18.12 24.23 -10.42
CA GLN A 77 -18.78 25.40 -9.83
C GLN A 77 -20.07 25.01 -9.11
N GLU A 78 -20.81 24.04 -9.64
CA GLU A 78 -22.02 23.50 -9.02
C GLU A 78 -21.70 22.61 -7.81
N GLU A 79 -20.67 21.78 -7.94
CA GLU A 79 -20.19 20.86 -6.91
C GLU A 79 -18.67 20.97 -6.74
N PRO A 80 -18.21 21.88 -5.87
CA PRO A 80 -16.78 22.08 -5.63
C PRO A 80 -16.10 20.82 -5.14
N VAL A 81 -14.88 20.58 -5.62
CA VAL A 81 -14.03 19.50 -5.11
C VAL A 81 -13.83 19.62 -3.61
N PHE A 82 -13.89 18.48 -2.94
CA PHE A 82 -13.58 18.39 -1.52
C PHE A 82 -12.52 17.32 -1.29
N VAL A 83 -11.78 17.50 -0.19
CA VAL A 83 -10.85 16.50 0.29
C VAL A 83 -11.53 15.75 1.41
N ASP A 84 -11.43 14.43 1.35
CA ASP A 84 -11.90 13.55 2.40
C ASP A 84 -10.82 12.50 2.72
N GLY A 85 -10.97 11.78 3.82
CA GLY A 85 -9.93 10.90 4.37
C GLY A 85 -9.08 11.55 5.46
N GLY A 86 -7.88 11.01 5.69
CA GLY A 86 -7.04 11.32 6.84
C GLY A 86 -7.21 10.37 8.02
N TRP A 87 -7.95 9.27 7.82
CA TRP A 87 -8.16 8.18 8.76
C TRP A 87 -8.01 6.85 8.05
N THR A 88 -7.69 5.79 8.78
CA THR A 88 -7.53 4.45 8.22
C THR A 88 -8.78 3.97 7.49
N SER A 89 -8.62 3.61 6.23
CA SER A 89 -9.65 3.02 5.34
C SER A 89 -9.39 1.54 5.06
N GLU A 90 -10.38 0.83 4.52
CA GLU A 90 -10.22 -0.55 4.05
C GLU A 90 -9.77 -0.58 2.57
N TYR A 91 -8.92 -1.54 2.21
CA TYR A 91 -8.33 -1.64 0.88
C TYR A 91 -8.32 -3.08 0.34
N ASP A 92 -8.61 -3.20 -0.95
CA ASP A 92 -8.54 -4.46 -1.72
C ASP A 92 -7.12 -4.78 -2.27
N LYS A 93 -6.12 -3.96 -1.91
CA LYS A 93 -4.69 -4.07 -2.29
C LYS A 93 -3.84 -3.40 -1.20
N ILE A 94 -2.52 -3.61 -1.22
CA ILE A 94 -1.63 -2.82 -0.33
C ILE A 94 -1.80 -1.31 -0.62
N PRO A 95 -2.16 -0.48 0.38
CA PRO A 95 -2.50 0.93 0.16
C PRO A 95 -1.28 1.75 -0.27
N ARG A 96 -1.37 2.42 -1.42
CA ARG A 96 -0.29 3.21 -2.01
C ARG A 96 -0.85 4.45 -2.69
N CYS A 97 -0.12 5.56 -2.61
CA CYS A 97 -0.48 6.78 -3.32
C CYS A 97 -0.38 6.57 -4.83
N THR A 98 -1.47 6.81 -5.56
CA THR A 98 -1.54 6.70 -7.02
C THR A 98 -0.41 7.46 -7.74
N THR A 99 0.00 8.62 -7.22
CA THR A 99 0.98 9.49 -7.89
C THR A 99 2.43 9.19 -7.56
N CYS A 100 2.75 8.96 -6.29
CA CYS A 100 4.14 8.89 -5.82
C CYS A 100 4.53 7.55 -5.20
N ASP A 101 3.61 6.60 -5.18
CA ASP A 101 3.80 5.22 -4.72
C ASP A 101 4.21 5.07 -3.25
N VAL A 102 4.13 6.15 -2.46
CA VAL A 102 4.31 6.08 -1.01
C VAL A 102 3.21 5.22 -0.39
N PHE A 103 3.56 4.39 0.58
CA PHE A 103 2.57 3.61 1.33
C PHE A 103 1.60 4.51 2.07
N LEU A 104 0.34 4.10 2.10
CA LEU A 104 -0.71 4.78 2.82
C LEU A 104 -1.15 3.97 4.04
N THR A 105 -1.66 4.65 5.06
CA THR A 105 -2.30 3.96 6.18
C THR A 105 -3.58 3.28 5.70
N GLY A 106 -3.77 2.02 6.04
CA GLY A 106 -4.98 1.29 5.66
C GLY A 106 -5.06 -0.06 6.32
N SER A 107 -6.25 -0.65 6.29
CA SER A 107 -6.47 -2.05 6.65
C SER A 107 -6.81 -2.84 5.40
N LEU A 108 -6.24 -4.04 5.28
CA LEU A 108 -6.53 -4.90 4.14
C LEU A 108 -7.88 -5.58 4.34
N THR A 109 -8.68 -5.68 3.28
CA THR A 109 -9.86 -6.54 3.26
C THR A 109 -9.46 -8.01 3.22
N ASP A 110 -10.39 -8.91 3.57
CA ASP A 110 -10.17 -10.35 3.44
C ASP A 110 -9.78 -10.74 2.00
N THR A 111 -10.36 -10.08 1.01
CA THR A 111 -10.06 -10.28 -0.42
C THR A 111 -8.62 -9.88 -0.74
N ALA A 112 -8.16 -8.73 -0.24
CA ALA A 112 -6.77 -8.28 -0.41
C ALA A 112 -5.79 -9.28 0.19
N ILE A 113 -6.05 -9.70 1.44
CA ILE A 113 -5.25 -10.67 2.17
C ILE A 113 -5.15 -11.98 1.38
N ASP A 114 -6.29 -12.51 0.91
CA ASP A 114 -6.31 -13.75 0.15
C ASP A 114 -5.52 -13.65 -1.16
N GLY A 115 -5.62 -12.50 -1.84
CA GLY A 115 -4.87 -12.18 -3.04
C GLY A 115 -3.36 -12.14 -2.79
N GLU A 116 -2.91 -11.44 -1.76
CA GLU A 116 -1.50 -11.35 -1.38
C GLU A 116 -0.93 -12.72 -0.97
N LEU A 117 -1.65 -13.49 -0.14
CA LEU A 117 -1.26 -14.84 0.21
C LEU A 117 -1.13 -15.72 -1.05
N SER A 118 -2.08 -15.63 -1.99
CA SER A 118 -2.01 -16.36 -3.25
C SER A 118 -0.84 -15.91 -4.13
N HIS A 119 -0.49 -14.63 -4.11
CA HIS A 119 0.71 -14.13 -4.79
C HIS A 119 1.97 -14.80 -4.24
N TYR A 120 2.16 -14.83 -2.91
CA TYR A 120 3.29 -15.49 -2.27
C TYR A 120 3.30 -17.01 -2.49
N GLU A 121 2.16 -17.68 -2.47
CA GLU A 121 2.05 -19.11 -2.76
C GLU A 121 2.50 -19.45 -4.20
N GLN A 122 2.07 -18.64 -5.18
CA GLN A 122 2.31 -18.89 -6.60
C GLN A 122 3.69 -18.42 -7.08
N HIS A 123 4.14 -17.25 -6.63
CA HIS A 123 5.35 -16.58 -7.13
C HIS A 123 6.51 -16.66 -6.15
N GLY A 124 6.23 -16.97 -4.88
CA GLY A 124 7.22 -17.28 -3.86
C GLY A 124 7.70 -18.74 -3.87
N SER A 125 7.05 -19.58 -4.69
CA SER A 125 7.32 -21.01 -4.83
C SER A 125 7.49 -21.37 -6.30
N GLY A 126 8.53 -20.86 -6.94
CA GLY A 126 8.91 -21.38 -8.26
C GLY A 126 9.21 -22.90 -8.15
N PRO A 127 8.83 -23.72 -9.15
CA PRO A 127 9.07 -25.18 -9.13
C PRO A 127 10.55 -25.59 -9.06
N GLU A 128 11.48 -24.62 -9.14
CA GLU A 128 12.93 -24.84 -9.01
C GLU A 128 13.58 -24.09 -7.83
N SER A 129 12.84 -23.27 -7.07
CA SER A 129 13.37 -22.55 -5.90
C SER A 129 12.29 -22.34 -4.85
N GLY A 130 12.18 -23.26 -3.88
CA GLY A 130 11.24 -23.18 -2.75
C GLY A 130 11.55 -22.09 -1.72
N LYS A 131 11.95 -20.89 -2.17
CA LYS A 131 12.40 -19.76 -1.34
C LYS A 131 11.78 -18.44 -1.82
N ILE A 132 11.28 -17.67 -0.86
CA ILE A 132 10.74 -16.32 -0.99
C ILE A 132 11.81 -15.35 -0.54
N GLU A 133 12.51 -14.72 -1.48
CA GLU A 133 13.54 -13.74 -1.15
C GLU A 133 12.93 -12.36 -0.89
N ILE A 134 13.16 -11.83 0.31
CA ILE A 134 12.78 -10.48 0.72
C ILE A 134 14.06 -9.63 0.80
N SER A 135 14.27 -8.81 -0.21
CA SER A 135 15.51 -8.04 -0.37
C SER A 135 15.32 -6.52 -0.40
N SER A 136 14.07 -6.02 -0.39
CA SER A 136 13.78 -4.59 -0.34
C SER A 136 12.99 -4.20 0.92
N PRO A 137 13.16 -2.96 1.40
CA PRO A 137 12.36 -2.41 2.50
C PRO A 137 10.84 -2.51 2.24
N GLU A 138 10.39 -2.24 1.02
CA GLU A 138 8.98 -2.23 0.63
C GLU A 138 8.36 -3.62 0.73
N LYS A 139 9.04 -4.66 0.22
CA LYS A 139 8.57 -6.05 0.33
C LYS A 139 8.54 -6.53 1.77
N ALA A 140 9.50 -6.10 2.58
CA ALA A 140 9.51 -6.42 4.00
C ALA A 140 8.33 -5.77 4.73
N TYR A 141 8.01 -4.51 4.39
CA TYR A 141 6.84 -3.82 4.91
C TYR A 141 5.54 -4.50 4.48
N GLU A 142 5.35 -4.82 3.19
CA GLU A 142 4.16 -5.52 2.68
C GLU A 142 3.89 -6.83 3.40
N LEU A 143 4.94 -7.64 3.61
CA LEU A 143 4.81 -8.91 4.30
C LEU A 143 4.46 -8.74 5.79
N LEU A 144 4.98 -7.69 6.44
CA LEU A 144 4.60 -7.34 7.82
C LEU A 144 3.13 -6.91 7.89
N GLU A 145 2.69 -6.01 7.02
CA GLU A 145 1.28 -5.56 6.95
C GLU A 145 0.33 -6.76 6.78
N LEU A 146 0.68 -7.70 5.90
CA LEU A 146 -0.10 -8.91 5.69
C LEU A 146 -0.19 -9.79 6.94
N ALA A 147 0.91 -9.93 7.68
CA ALA A 147 0.96 -10.79 8.87
C ALA A 147 0.38 -10.14 10.14
N GLU A 148 0.21 -8.82 10.11
CA GLU A 148 -0.44 -8.05 11.17
C GLU A 148 -1.91 -7.73 10.85
N ALA A 149 -2.36 -8.05 9.64
CA ALA A 149 -3.78 -8.01 9.28
C ALA A 149 -4.60 -8.93 10.21
N GLY A 150 -5.88 -8.63 10.37
CA GLY A 150 -6.80 -9.41 11.21
C GLY A 150 -7.16 -10.78 10.61
N LEU A 151 -6.16 -11.64 10.42
CA LEU A 151 -6.26 -12.89 9.66
C LEU A 151 -7.23 -13.91 10.29
N SER A 152 -8.01 -14.57 9.42
CA SER A 152 -8.79 -15.75 9.77
C SER A 152 -7.90 -16.99 9.98
N ASP A 153 -8.43 -18.03 10.63
CA ASP A 153 -7.70 -19.30 10.88
C ASP A 153 -7.16 -19.94 9.59
N ASN A 154 -7.89 -19.82 8.48
CA ASN A 154 -7.44 -20.33 7.18
C ASN A 154 -6.22 -19.54 6.68
N GLN A 155 -6.30 -18.21 6.72
CA GLN A 155 -5.23 -17.32 6.28
C GLN A 155 -3.98 -17.45 7.15
N ILE A 156 -4.16 -17.63 8.46
CA ILE A 156 -3.07 -17.97 9.39
C ILE A 156 -2.34 -19.23 8.91
N GLY A 157 -3.07 -20.32 8.64
CA GLY A 157 -2.47 -21.57 8.18
C GLY A 157 -1.74 -21.45 6.83
N ARG A 158 -2.27 -20.62 5.92
CA ARG A 158 -1.62 -20.31 4.63
C ARG A 158 -0.31 -19.55 4.82
N LEU A 159 -0.33 -18.50 5.64
CA LEU A 159 0.86 -17.73 5.99
C LEU A 159 1.92 -18.66 6.60
N GLU A 160 1.57 -19.40 7.65
CA GLU A 160 2.46 -20.36 8.33
C GLU A 160 3.08 -21.39 7.37
N ALA A 161 2.36 -21.79 6.31
CA ALA A 161 2.87 -22.76 5.34
C ALA A 161 4.04 -22.22 4.50
N PHE A 162 4.08 -20.93 4.17
CA PHE A 162 5.16 -20.35 3.37
C PHE A 162 6.24 -19.63 4.18
N ILE A 163 6.00 -19.29 5.46
CA ILE A 163 7.01 -18.67 6.33
C ILE A 163 8.37 -19.38 6.27
N PRO A 164 8.47 -20.73 6.33
CA PRO A 164 9.76 -21.42 6.29
C PRO A 164 10.56 -21.19 5.00
N SER A 165 9.90 -20.74 3.93
CA SER A 165 10.53 -20.41 2.66
C SER A 165 11.02 -18.95 2.60
N VAL A 166 10.68 -18.10 3.57
CA VAL A 166 11.07 -16.68 3.57
C VAL A 166 12.54 -16.52 3.96
N GLU A 167 13.32 -15.89 3.08
CA GLU A 167 14.71 -15.51 3.31
C GLU A 167 14.87 -14.00 3.18
N VAL A 168 15.26 -13.34 4.27
CA VAL A 168 15.55 -11.90 4.27
C VAL A 168 17.01 -11.71 3.85
N ALA A 169 17.24 -10.97 2.77
CA ALA A 169 18.58 -10.66 2.30
C ALA A 169 19.31 -9.85 3.39
N THR A 170 20.42 -10.38 3.89
CA THR A 170 21.26 -9.63 4.82
C THR A 170 21.96 -8.53 4.05
N GLN A 171 21.66 -7.27 4.36
CA GLN A 171 22.46 -6.16 3.85
C GLN A 171 23.89 -6.37 4.36
N THR A 172 24.79 -6.75 3.46
CA THR A 172 26.21 -6.75 3.78
C THR A 172 26.59 -5.29 3.92
N VAL A 173 26.66 -4.79 5.15
CA VAL A 173 27.24 -3.48 5.43
C VAL A 173 28.68 -3.57 4.91
N LYS A 174 28.92 -3.03 3.71
CA LYS A 174 30.28 -2.80 3.25
C LYS A 174 30.85 -1.76 4.20
N GLY A 175 31.67 -2.23 5.14
CA GLY A 175 32.39 -1.36 6.06
C GLY A 175 33.14 -0.31 5.25
N GLU A 176 32.83 0.95 5.53
CA GLU A 176 33.66 2.09 5.16
C GLU A 176 34.92 2.15 6.03
#